data_AF-A0A1H4M643-F1
#
_entry.id   AF-A0A1H4M643-F1
#
_cell.length_a   1.000
_cell.length_b   1.000
_cell.length_c   1.000
_cell.angle_alpha   90.00
_cell.angle_beta   90.00
_cell.angle_gamma   90.00
#
_symmetry.space_group_name_H-M   'P 1'
#
loop_
_entity.id
_entity.type
_entity.pdbx_description
1 polymer ?
#
loop_
_entity_poly.entity_id
_entity_poly.type
_entity_poly.pdbx_seq_one_letter_code
_entity_poly.pdbx_strand_id
1 'polypeptide(L)'
;MSVEFEVTVEIAKGSRNKYEVDHKTGRLKLDRYLYTAFGYPTDYGYIEDTLGEDGDPLDALVLLQESVIPGSLVDCRAVAMFKMEDEKGGDDKVLVVPAGDPRWDSVQDIGDIDKFELDAIEHFFVHYKDLEPGKFVKGSTWVGKKEAEEEIARSIARAETAGSDAH
;
A
#
# COMPACT_ATOMS: atom_id res chain seq x y z
N MET A 1 -20.02 -10.08 0.79
CA MET A 1 -19.28 -9.77 -0.45
C MET A 1 -18.13 -8.89 -0.03
N SER A 2 -16.90 -9.17 -0.47
CA SER A 2 -15.76 -8.28 -0.24
C SER A 2 -15.96 -6.98 -0.99
N VAL A 3 -15.49 -5.87 -0.43
CA VAL A 3 -15.41 -4.60 -1.17
C VAL A 3 -14.28 -4.74 -2.20
N GLU A 4 -14.59 -4.41 -3.45
CA GLU A 4 -13.65 -4.39 -4.56
C GLU A 4 -13.34 -2.93 -4.93
N PHE A 5 -12.09 -2.67 -5.31
CA PHE A 5 -11.59 -1.33 -5.62
C PHE A 5 -10.34 -1.44 -6.51
N GLU A 6 -10.00 -0.34 -7.19
CA GLU A 6 -8.85 -0.28 -8.08
C GLU A 6 -7.59 0.20 -7.32
N VAL A 7 -6.46 -0.45 -7.59
CA VAL A 7 -5.14 -0.02 -7.12
C VAL A 7 -4.29 0.36 -8.32
N THR A 8 -3.76 1.59 -8.33
CA THR A 8 -2.70 1.99 -9.27
C THR A 8 -1.35 1.59 -8.69
N VAL A 9 -0.63 0.71 -9.39
CA VAL A 9 0.70 0.27 -8.97
C VAL A 9 1.76 1.28 -9.38
N GLU A 10 2.60 1.72 -8.45
CA GLU A 10 3.70 2.66 -8.68
C GLU A 10 5.06 1.97 -8.71
N ILE A 11 5.22 0.93 -7.91
CA ILE A 11 6.51 0.27 -7.67
C ILE A 11 6.32 -1.24 -7.79
N ALA A 12 7.00 -1.85 -8.76
CA ALA A 12 7.04 -3.30 -8.91
C ALA A 12 7.83 -3.96 -7.77
N LYS A 13 7.39 -5.17 -7.35
CA LYS A 13 8.13 -6.01 -6.39
C LYS A 13 9.60 -6.15 -6.79
N GLY A 14 10.48 -6.04 -5.79
CA GLY A 14 11.93 -6.10 -5.93
C GLY A 14 12.59 -4.81 -6.40
N SER A 15 11.83 -3.80 -6.82
CA SER A 15 12.39 -2.49 -7.20
C SER A 15 13.02 -1.79 -6.00
N ARG A 16 14.14 -1.11 -6.25
CA ARG A 16 14.79 -0.18 -5.32
C ARG A 16 14.60 1.29 -5.72
N ASN A 17 13.99 1.54 -6.87
CA ASN A 17 13.50 2.86 -7.24
C ASN A 17 12.13 3.04 -6.57
N LYS A 18 12.01 4.03 -5.69
CA LYS A 18 10.73 4.49 -5.17
C LYS A 18 10.16 5.49 -6.17
N TYR A 19 9.18 5.04 -6.92
CA TYR A 19 8.35 5.91 -7.74
C TYR A 19 7.15 6.41 -6.92
N GLU A 20 6.56 7.49 -7.40
CA GLU A 20 5.29 8.05 -6.94
C GLU A 20 4.57 8.66 -8.15
N VAL A 21 3.25 8.62 -8.17
CA VAL A 21 2.44 9.37 -9.12
C VAL A 21 2.33 10.81 -8.63
N ASP A 22 2.68 11.75 -9.48
CA ASP A 22 2.36 13.16 -9.24
C ASP A 22 0.87 13.34 -9.55
N HIS A 23 0.02 13.31 -8.51
CA HIS A 23 -1.44 13.32 -8.64
C HIS A 23 -1.96 14.52 -9.46
N LYS A 24 -1.28 15.68 -9.40
CA LYS A 24 -1.65 16.86 -10.19
C LYS A 24 -1.50 16.67 -11.69
N THR A 25 -0.59 15.79 -12.11
CA THR A 25 -0.25 15.57 -13.52
C THR A 25 -0.58 14.17 -14.02
N GLY A 26 -0.87 13.23 -13.11
CA GLY A 26 -1.02 11.79 -13.38
C GLY A 26 0.26 11.12 -13.88
N ARG A 27 1.44 11.74 -13.69
CA ARG A 27 2.72 11.22 -14.21
C ARG A 27 3.48 10.47 -13.15
N LEU A 28 3.98 9.28 -13.50
CA LEU A 28 4.94 8.56 -12.68
C LEU A 28 6.27 9.33 -12.60
N LYS A 29 6.74 9.55 -11.39
CA LYS A 29 7.94 10.30 -11.06
C LYS A 29 8.83 9.46 -10.15
N LEU A 30 10.13 9.49 -10.39
CA LEU A 30 11.10 8.91 -9.46
C LEU A 30 11.27 9.88 -8.28
N ASP A 31 10.81 9.48 -7.09
CA ASP A 31 11.09 10.20 -5.84
C ASP A 31 12.57 10.02 -5.49
N ARG A 32 12.99 8.77 -5.28
CA ARG A 32 14.38 8.42 -4.92
C ARG A 32 14.73 6.97 -5.20
N TYR A 33 16.03 6.68 -5.19
CA TYR A 33 16.55 5.33 -5.00
C TYR A 33 16.72 5.05 -3.50
N LEU A 34 16.27 3.90 -3.00
CA LEU A 34 16.34 3.60 -1.55
C LEU A 34 17.80 3.61 -1.05
N TYR A 35 18.02 4.15 0.14
CA TYR A 35 19.35 4.32 0.71
C TYR A 35 19.90 2.99 1.25
N THR A 36 19.01 2.10 1.66
CA THR A 36 19.28 0.71 2.05
C THR A 36 19.29 -0.23 0.85
N ALA A 37 19.94 -1.39 0.96
CA ALA A 37 20.06 -2.38 -0.12
C ALA A 37 18.80 -3.25 -0.31
N PHE A 38 17.62 -2.70 -0.02
CA PHE A 38 16.35 -3.43 -0.11
C PHE A 38 15.67 -3.25 -1.46
N GLY A 39 14.74 -4.16 -1.76
CA GLY A 39 13.73 -3.99 -2.79
C GLY A 39 12.33 -4.14 -2.17
N TYR A 40 11.34 -3.49 -2.75
CA TYR A 40 9.95 -3.57 -2.27
C TYR A 40 9.46 -5.03 -2.21
N PRO A 41 8.82 -5.49 -1.12
CA PRO A 41 8.46 -6.89 -0.91
C PRO A 41 7.24 -7.33 -1.73
N THR A 42 6.41 -6.38 -2.16
CA THR A 42 5.21 -6.56 -2.97
C THR A 42 5.19 -5.54 -4.10
N ASP A 43 4.25 -5.67 -5.03
CA ASP A 43 3.86 -4.52 -5.82
C ASP A 43 3.21 -3.50 -4.87
N TYR A 44 3.48 -2.22 -5.09
CA TYR A 44 3.11 -1.14 -4.19
C TYR A 44 2.54 0.03 -4.99
N GLY A 45 1.52 0.67 -4.45
CA GLY A 45 0.97 1.91 -4.96
C GLY A 45 -0.15 2.40 -4.06
N TYR A 46 -1.25 2.89 -4.64
CA TYR A 46 -2.33 3.50 -3.88
C TYR A 46 -3.72 3.07 -4.39
N ILE A 47 -4.72 3.20 -3.51
CA ILE A 47 -6.13 2.93 -3.82
C ILE A 47 -6.75 4.17 -4.46
N GLU A 48 -7.35 4.00 -5.64
CA GLU A 48 -8.03 5.09 -6.35
C GLU A 48 -9.20 5.68 -5.53
N ASP A 49 -9.46 6.97 -5.72
CA ASP A 49 -10.55 7.71 -5.06
C ASP A 49 -10.48 7.69 -3.51
N THR A 50 -9.28 7.65 -2.94
CA THR A 50 -9.05 7.70 -1.50
C THR A 50 -8.17 8.87 -1.07
N LEU A 51 -8.31 9.28 0.19
CA LEU A 51 -7.45 10.27 0.83
C LEU A 51 -7.08 9.81 2.24
N GLY A 52 -5.79 9.60 2.48
CA GLY A 52 -5.18 9.29 3.76
C GLY A 52 -5.14 10.48 4.71
N GLU A 53 -4.66 10.25 5.94
CA GLU A 53 -4.52 11.32 6.95
C GLU A 53 -3.29 12.23 6.70
N ASP A 54 -2.33 11.75 5.92
CA ASP A 54 -1.12 12.47 5.52
C ASP A 54 -1.31 13.36 4.28
N GLY A 55 -2.47 13.26 3.63
CA GLY A 55 -2.86 14.05 2.47
C GLY A 55 -2.57 13.38 1.12
N ASP A 56 -1.99 12.19 1.11
CA ASP A 56 -1.81 11.36 -0.09
C ASP A 56 -2.91 10.27 -0.13
N PRO A 57 -3.19 9.63 -1.27
CA PRO A 57 -4.12 8.50 -1.32
C PRO A 57 -3.67 7.32 -0.45
N LEU A 58 -4.62 6.48 -0.04
CA LEU A 58 -4.34 5.35 0.85
C LEU A 58 -3.44 4.31 0.17
N ASP A 59 -2.31 4.01 0.79
CA ASP A 59 -1.33 3.06 0.28
C ASP A 59 -1.86 1.62 0.19
N ALA A 60 -1.41 0.89 -0.83
CA ALA A 60 -1.74 -0.51 -1.06
C ALA A 60 -0.51 -1.38 -1.37
N LEU A 61 -0.49 -2.57 -0.78
CA LEU A 61 0.46 -3.66 -1.02
C LEU A 61 -0.26 -4.76 -1.78
N VAL A 62 0.09 -4.97 -3.05
CA VAL A 62 -0.59 -5.95 -3.92
C VAL A 62 0.23 -7.24 -3.98
N LEU A 63 -0.36 -8.34 -3.48
CA LEU A 63 0.22 -9.66 -3.65
C LEU A 63 -0.10 -10.19 -5.06
N LEU A 64 0.94 -10.40 -5.87
CA LEU A 64 0.84 -10.89 -7.24
C LEU A 64 1.84 -12.03 -7.48
N GLN A 65 1.51 -12.92 -8.42
CA GLN A 65 2.44 -13.96 -8.88
C GLN A 65 3.59 -13.38 -9.71
N GLU A 66 3.33 -12.32 -10.48
CA GLU A 66 4.30 -11.58 -11.28
C GLU A 66 3.95 -10.10 -11.23
N SER A 67 4.95 -9.24 -11.09
CA SER A 67 4.74 -7.79 -10.99
C SER A 67 4.15 -7.21 -12.25
N VAL A 68 3.28 -6.22 -12.08
CA VAL A 68 2.78 -5.41 -13.17
C VAL A 68 3.74 -4.24 -13.44
N ILE A 69 3.51 -3.56 -14.57
CA ILE A 69 4.29 -2.38 -14.93
C ILE A 69 3.73 -1.18 -14.14
N PRO A 70 4.57 -0.30 -13.57
CA PRO A 70 4.11 0.93 -12.94
C PRO A 70 3.13 1.74 -13.81
N GLY A 71 2.04 2.21 -13.21
CA GLY A 71 0.89 2.83 -13.85
C GLY A 71 -0.22 1.85 -14.26
N SER A 72 -0.08 0.55 -13.96
CA SER A 72 -1.16 -0.42 -14.18
C SER A 72 -2.21 -0.34 -13.08
N LEU A 73 -3.48 -0.43 -13.47
CA LEU A 73 -4.61 -0.64 -12.57
C LEU A 73 -4.80 -2.13 -12.30
N VAL A 74 -5.09 -2.49 -11.05
CA VAL A 74 -5.43 -3.85 -10.63
C VAL A 74 -6.71 -3.81 -9.79
N ASP A 75 -7.73 -4.54 -10.22
CA ASP A 75 -8.93 -4.79 -9.42
C ASP A 75 -8.56 -5.65 -8.22
N CYS A 76 -8.80 -5.12 -7.02
CA CYS A 76 -8.30 -5.68 -5.77
C CYS A 76 -9.41 -5.82 -4.72
N ARG A 77 -9.13 -6.66 -3.71
CA ARG A 77 -9.88 -6.71 -2.45
C ARG A 77 -8.93 -6.77 -1.26
N ALA A 78 -9.31 -6.15 -0.16
CA ALA A 78 -8.52 -6.13 1.07
C ALA A 78 -8.52 -7.50 1.78
N VAL A 79 -7.39 -7.83 2.39
CA VAL A 79 -7.22 -9.02 3.24
C VAL A 79 -6.59 -8.70 4.60
N ALA A 80 -5.81 -7.63 4.70
CA ALA A 80 -5.22 -7.14 5.95
C ALA A 80 -4.82 -5.67 5.81
N MET A 81 -4.33 -5.06 6.89
CA MET A 81 -3.69 -3.76 6.85
C MET A 81 -2.47 -3.74 7.77
N PHE A 82 -1.37 -3.19 7.26
CA PHE A 82 -0.17 -2.93 8.03
C PHE A 82 -0.24 -1.51 8.57
N LYS A 83 -0.05 -1.36 9.89
CA LYS A 83 -0.08 -0.08 10.57
C LYS A 83 1.30 0.26 11.08
N MET A 84 1.76 1.47 10.81
CA MET A 84 3.03 1.99 11.32
C MET A 84 2.92 3.49 11.58
N GLU A 85 3.82 4.03 12.41
CA GLU A 85 4.01 5.47 12.56
C GLU A 85 5.43 5.83 12.09
N ASP A 86 5.56 6.84 11.24
CA ASP A 86 6.86 7.34 10.79
C ASP A 86 7.09 8.81 11.23
N GLU A 87 8.05 9.50 10.62
CA GLU A 87 8.34 10.90 10.95
C GLU A 87 7.19 11.89 10.66
N LYS A 88 6.19 11.50 9.85
CA LYS A 88 5.05 12.31 9.44
C LYS A 88 3.74 11.97 10.18
N GLY A 89 3.67 10.83 10.88
CA GLY A 89 2.47 10.40 11.60
C GLY A 89 2.10 8.97 11.28
N GLY A 90 0.82 8.64 11.39
CA GLY A 90 0.29 7.31 11.02
C GLY A 90 0.39 7.09 9.52
N ASP A 91 0.87 5.91 9.13
CA ASP A 91 1.14 5.51 7.75
C ASP A 91 0.60 4.09 7.53
N ASP A 92 -0.71 3.98 7.32
CA ASP A 92 -1.42 2.71 7.17
C ASP A 92 -1.37 2.22 5.70
N LYS A 93 -1.11 0.92 5.50
CA LYS A 93 -0.98 0.29 4.18
C LYS A 93 -1.89 -0.92 4.06
N VAL A 94 -2.81 -0.91 3.10
CA VAL A 94 -3.74 -2.02 2.90
C VAL A 94 -3.06 -3.15 2.15
N LEU A 95 -3.07 -4.36 2.71
CA LEU A 95 -2.64 -5.56 2.00
C LEU A 95 -3.82 -6.13 1.21
N VAL A 96 -3.61 -6.30 -0.09
CA VAL A 96 -4.66 -6.65 -1.04
C VAL A 96 -4.23 -7.81 -1.93
N VAL A 97 -5.24 -8.48 -2.50
CA VAL A 97 -5.09 -9.52 -3.51
C VAL A 97 -6.01 -9.21 -4.70
N PRO A 98 -5.72 -9.71 -5.91
CA PRO A 98 -6.58 -9.55 -7.06
C PRO A 98 -8.03 -10.02 -6.80
N ALA A 99 -8.99 -9.18 -7.18
CA ALA A 99 -10.40 -9.54 -7.20
C ALA A 99 -10.69 -10.47 -8.39
N GLY A 100 -11.63 -11.41 -8.22
CA GLY A 100 -12.07 -12.29 -9.30
C GLY A 100 -11.08 -13.37 -9.77
N ASP A 101 -9.90 -13.50 -9.14
CA ASP A 101 -8.93 -14.56 -9.44
C ASP A 101 -9.06 -15.75 -8.46
N PRO A 102 -9.52 -16.93 -8.92
CA PRO A 102 -9.75 -18.09 -8.06
C PRO A 102 -8.51 -18.59 -7.31
N ARG A 103 -7.30 -18.24 -7.77
CA ARG A 103 -6.06 -18.59 -7.07
C ARG A 103 -5.94 -17.91 -5.70
N TRP A 104 -6.67 -16.81 -5.50
CA TRP A 104 -6.69 -16.04 -4.27
C TRP A 104 -7.92 -16.33 -3.39
N ASP A 105 -8.86 -17.18 -3.82
CA ASP A 105 -10.12 -17.45 -3.10
C ASP A 105 -9.94 -17.97 -1.67
N SER A 106 -8.82 -18.64 -1.37
CA SER A 106 -8.53 -19.10 -0.01
C SER A 106 -7.99 -18.01 0.91
N VAL A 107 -7.56 -16.86 0.38
CA VAL A 107 -6.99 -15.77 1.17
C VAL A 107 -8.09 -14.76 1.48
N GLN A 108 -8.71 -14.86 2.64
CA GLN A 108 -9.89 -14.06 3.01
C GLN A 108 -9.63 -13.08 4.14
N ASP A 109 -8.65 -13.36 5.00
CA ASP A 109 -8.21 -12.48 6.09
C ASP A 109 -6.70 -12.68 6.33
N ILE A 110 -6.13 -11.89 7.25
CA ILE A 110 -4.71 -11.95 7.61
C ILE A 110 -4.24 -13.35 8.02
N GLY A 111 -5.12 -14.13 8.66
CA GLY A 111 -4.80 -15.49 9.12
C GLY A 111 -4.53 -16.49 7.99
N ASP A 112 -4.91 -16.14 6.75
CA ASP A 112 -4.71 -16.97 5.57
C ASP A 112 -3.38 -16.65 4.84
N ILE A 113 -2.63 -15.66 5.34
CA ILE A 113 -1.36 -15.23 4.77
C ILE A 113 -0.22 -15.90 5.54
N ASP A 114 0.79 -16.40 4.81
CA ASP A 114 1.95 -17.00 5.45
C ASP A 114 2.65 -15.97 6.36
N LYS A 115 2.97 -16.40 7.58
CA LYS A 115 3.59 -15.52 8.58
C LYS A 115 4.92 -14.93 8.07
N PHE A 116 5.69 -15.68 7.29
CA PHE A 116 6.97 -15.20 6.78
C PHE A 116 6.79 -14.10 5.72
N GLU A 117 5.70 -14.12 4.96
CA GLU A 117 5.35 -13.02 4.04
C GLU A 117 5.03 -11.74 4.84
N LEU A 118 4.21 -11.85 5.88
CA LEU A 118 3.87 -10.73 6.77
C LEU A 118 5.11 -10.16 7.47
N ASP A 119 5.98 -11.03 8.00
CA ASP A 119 7.21 -10.65 8.69
C ASP A 119 8.21 -9.97 7.73
N ALA A 120 8.29 -10.43 6.47
CA ALA A 120 9.16 -9.82 5.46
C ALA A 120 8.69 -8.41 5.05
N ILE A 121 7.38 -8.22 4.91
CA ILE A 121 6.78 -6.91 4.64
C ILE A 121 7.02 -5.95 5.80
N GLU A 122 6.76 -6.39 7.04
CA GLU A 122 6.98 -5.59 8.25
C GLU A 122 8.46 -5.19 8.37
N HIS A 123 9.38 -6.14 8.22
CA HIS A 123 10.82 -5.88 8.29
C HIS A 123 11.25 -4.86 7.22
N PHE A 124 10.71 -4.92 6.00
CA PHE A 124 11.00 -3.93 4.97
C PHE A 124 10.60 -2.52 5.44
N PHE A 125 9.35 -2.31 5.85
CA PHE A 125 8.88 -0.96 6.21
C PHE A 125 9.52 -0.39 7.46
N VAL A 126 9.87 -1.25 8.44
CA VAL A 126 10.60 -0.82 9.64
C VAL A 126 12.02 -0.34 9.31
N HIS A 127 12.68 -0.92 8.28
CA HIS A 127 14.11 -0.71 8.05
C HIS A 127 14.48 0.02 6.76
N TYR A 128 13.59 0.15 5.76
CA TYR A 128 13.99 0.66 4.44
C TYR A 128 14.52 2.10 4.46
N LYS A 129 14.10 2.89 5.45
CA LYS A 129 14.52 4.28 5.72
C LYS A 129 15.72 4.40 6.67
N ASP A 130 16.33 3.30 7.15
CA ASP A 130 17.38 3.33 8.20
C ASP A 130 18.59 4.22 7.87
N LEU A 131 18.90 4.39 6.59
CA LEU A 131 20.02 5.20 6.11
C LEU A 131 19.60 6.59 5.61
N GLU A 132 18.32 6.95 5.74
CA GLU A 132 17.80 8.28 5.42
C GLU A 132 17.93 9.22 6.64
N PRO A 133 18.73 10.31 6.57
CA PRO A 133 18.96 11.17 7.73
C PRO A 133 17.68 11.79 8.29
N GLY A 134 17.44 11.59 9.58
CA GLY A 134 16.29 12.19 10.29
C GLY A 134 14.97 11.43 10.19
N LYS A 135 14.93 10.28 9.50
CA LYS A 135 13.75 9.42 9.42
C LYS A 135 13.78 8.32 10.48
N PHE A 136 12.59 7.89 10.90
CA PHE A 136 12.41 6.80 11.86
C PHE A 136 11.05 6.14 11.66
N VAL A 137 10.91 4.94 12.20
CA VAL A 137 9.63 4.23 12.34
C VAL A 137 9.42 3.92 13.81
N LYS A 138 8.18 4.09 14.30
CA LYS A 138 7.77 3.85 15.69
C LYS A 138 6.58 2.90 15.72
N GLY A 139 6.89 1.65 16.07
CA GLY A 139 5.85 0.63 16.21
C GLY A 139 5.29 0.20 14.86
N SER A 140 4.95 -1.08 14.81
CA SER A 140 4.32 -1.72 13.66
C SER A 140 3.34 -2.76 14.21
N THR A 141 2.20 -2.88 13.56
CA THR A 141 1.28 -4.00 13.84
C THR A 141 0.50 -4.33 12.59
N TRP A 142 0.10 -5.59 12.50
CA TRP A 142 -0.87 -6.01 11.53
C TRP A 142 -2.28 -6.03 12.12
N VAL A 143 -3.27 -5.70 11.30
CA VAL A 143 -4.69 -5.84 11.61
C VAL A 143 -5.41 -6.57 10.47
N GLY A 144 -6.54 -7.20 10.78
CA GLY A 144 -7.29 -8.03 9.84
C GLY A 144 -8.10 -7.23 8.83
N LYS A 145 -8.72 -7.95 7.89
CA LYS A 145 -9.52 -7.41 6.80
C LYS A 145 -10.57 -6.39 7.24
N LYS A 146 -11.26 -6.65 8.36
CA LYS A 146 -12.32 -5.76 8.84
C LYS A 146 -11.82 -4.33 9.09
N GLU A 147 -10.69 -4.19 9.78
CA GLU A 147 -10.13 -2.86 10.07
C GLU A 147 -9.59 -2.19 8.81
N ALA A 148 -9.08 -2.99 7.85
CA ALA A 148 -8.66 -2.52 6.54
C ALA A 148 -9.84 -1.94 5.73
N GLU A 149 -10.96 -2.67 5.66
CA GLU A 149 -12.18 -2.20 4.97
C GLU A 149 -12.77 -0.95 5.63
N GLU A 150 -12.71 -0.86 6.97
CA GLU A 150 -13.12 0.33 7.71
C GLU A 150 -12.21 1.55 7.41
N GLU A 151 -10.90 1.36 7.26
CA GLU A 151 -9.97 2.44 6.89
C GLU A 151 -10.18 2.89 5.44
N ILE A 152 -10.35 1.96 4.50
CA ILE A 152 -10.70 2.31 3.11
C ILE A 152 -11.96 3.16 3.06
N ALA A 153 -13.01 2.76 3.77
CA ALA A 153 -14.25 3.53 3.83
C ALA A 153 -14.05 4.94 4.42
N ARG A 154 -13.19 5.09 5.43
CA ARG A 154 -12.81 6.41 5.98
C ARG A 154 -12.06 7.25 4.95
N SER A 155 -11.11 6.65 4.22
CA SER A 155 -10.33 7.34 3.20
C SER A 155 -11.17 7.80 2.00
N ILE A 156 -12.13 7.00 1.56
CA ILE A 156 -13.11 7.39 0.53
C ILE A 156 -13.92 8.60 1.02
N ALA A 157 -14.49 8.52 2.23
CA ALA A 157 -15.28 9.62 2.79
C ALA A 157 -14.46 10.92 2.95
N ARG A 158 -13.16 10.81 3.27
CA ARG A 158 -12.24 11.95 3.30
C ARG A 158 -12.04 12.55 1.92
N ALA A 159 -11.80 11.74 0.88
CA ALA A 159 -11.66 12.20 -0.50
C ALA A 159 -12.92 12.93 -1.00
N GLU A 160 -14.09 12.36 -0.76
CA GLU A 160 -15.38 12.97 -1.12
C GLU A 160 -15.59 14.33 -0.43
N THR A 161 -15.19 14.45 0.83
CA THR A 161 -15.33 15.69 1.61
C THR A 161 -14.34 16.77 1.17
N ALA A 162 -13.12 16.37 0.77
CA ALA A 162 -12.11 17.29 0.26
C ALA A 162 -12.47 17.89 -1.11
N GLY A 163 -13.34 17.21 -1.88
CA GLY A 163 -13.77 17.64 -3.20
C GLY A 163 -12.72 17.37 -4.29
N SER A 164 -13.10 17.56 -5.56
CA SER A 164 -12.30 17.22 -6.75
C SER A 164 -10.99 18.00 -6.93
N ASP A 165 -10.63 18.85 -5.96
CA ASP A 165 -9.36 19.58 -5.94
C ASP A 165 -8.24 18.77 -5.24
N ALA A 166 -8.55 17.57 -4.74
CA ALA A 166 -7.63 16.69 -4.00
C ALA A 166 -6.81 15.72 -4.88
N HIS A 167 -7.01 15.72 -6.20
CA HIS A 167 -6.27 14.87 -7.16
C HIS A 167 -5.54 15.75 -8.19
#